data_AF-A0AAU5I1W6-F1
#
_entry.id   AF-A0AAU5I1W6-F1
#
_cell.length_a   1.000
_cell.length_b   1.000
_cell.length_c   1.000
_cell.angle_alpha   90.00
_cell.angle_beta   90.00
_cell.angle_gamma   90.00
#
_symmetry.space_group_name_H-M   'P 1'
#
loop_
_entity.id
_entity.type
_entity.pdbx_description
1 polymer ?
#
loop_
_entity_poly.entity_id
_entity_poly.type
_entity_poly.pdbx_seq_one_letter_code
_entity_poly.pdbx_strand_id
1 'polypeptide(L)'
;MEEQAATEERGTYSQETHELFREAGFYRTFLPRRFGGYEFGLPTFVRTIMEIARGCPSSAWCLALASGHALQLGSWFSESAQIEALSPNGDFGAPLRGIPHGTAERVDDGWRIEGTWDYCSGSSYASHAMLMVRMVDGSDGLPQIKLALVPRADWTSLGDWRGRAFGMGGSGSDSIRVDGAVIPDHFVVDAQIAFTSEVETLGYQLHGNPLYTAKAFVVWPLEITAVLVGTARAALDEHERLLRTKMAFATPLPGSPPGPPAPLHTDQDQQRWFGLASGRVAAAESLLVALSEQVMRDCQEVTDGVKKYTFAEGIEFGLARQQALNLGWEAVDLLYQASSTSEGGRKGSRMNRYYRDYSITRTNLLVNEDKMAAMYSQQYFAANP
;
A
#
# COMPACT_ATOMS: atom_id res chain seq x y z
N MET A 1 10.43 14.57 5.28
CA MET A 1 10.00 14.90 6.65
C MET A 1 9.37 16.29 6.76
N GLU A 2 9.98 17.34 6.22
CA GLU A 2 9.51 18.73 6.37
C GLU A 2 8.16 18.98 5.67
N GLU A 3 7.93 18.36 4.51
CA GLU A 3 6.67 18.50 3.77
C GLU A 3 5.45 17.80 4.37
N GLN A 4 5.59 16.97 5.42
CA GLN A 4 4.46 16.11 5.85
C GLN A 4 3.18 16.90 6.21
N ALA A 5 3.32 18.08 6.81
CA ALA A 5 2.17 18.91 7.15
C ALA A 5 1.49 19.51 5.90
N ALA A 6 2.30 20.02 4.97
CA ALA A 6 1.80 20.52 3.69
C ALA A 6 1.17 19.39 2.85
N THR A 7 1.74 18.18 2.89
CA THR A 7 1.17 17.00 2.23
C THR A 7 -0.18 16.61 2.79
N GLU A 8 -0.35 16.63 4.12
CA GLU A 8 -1.64 16.38 4.77
C GLU A 8 -2.68 17.45 4.40
N GLU A 9 -2.30 18.74 4.43
CA GLU A 9 -3.19 19.84 4.06
C GLU A 9 -3.59 19.81 2.58
N ARG A 10 -2.64 19.48 1.69
CA ARG A 10 -2.87 19.35 0.25
C ARG A 10 -3.63 18.08 -0.12
N GLY A 11 -3.78 17.12 0.78
CA GLY A 11 -4.38 15.82 0.47
C GLY A 11 -3.50 14.89 -0.36
N THR A 12 -2.31 15.33 -0.77
CA THR A 12 -1.35 14.59 -1.62
C THR A 12 0.04 15.23 -1.54
N TYR A 13 1.08 14.50 -1.96
CA TYR A 13 2.44 15.03 -2.02
C TYR A 13 2.60 16.10 -3.12
N SER A 14 3.65 16.91 -3.02
CA SER A 14 3.88 18.05 -3.91
C SER A 14 4.29 17.60 -5.31
N GLN A 15 4.13 18.48 -6.31
CA GLN A 15 4.64 18.21 -7.64
C GLN A 15 6.17 18.05 -7.62
N GLU A 16 6.88 18.78 -6.76
CA GLU A 16 8.32 18.59 -6.54
C GLU A 16 8.65 17.18 -6.06
N THR A 17 7.93 16.67 -5.05
CA THR A 17 8.09 15.28 -4.59
C THR A 17 7.74 14.28 -5.71
N HIS A 18 6.73 14.58 -6.54
CA HIS A 18 6.40 13.74 -7.69
C HIS A 18 7.56 13.63 -8.68
N GLU A 19 8.15 14.76 -9.06
CA GLU A 19 9.28 14.78 -9.99
C GLU A 19 10.49 14.06 -9.41
N LEU A 20 10.77 14.20 -8.10
CA LEU A 20 11.82 13.43 -7.43
C LEU A 20 11.57 11.92 -7.49
N PHE A 21 10.32 11.47 -7.31
CA PHE A 21 9.98 10.05 -7.46
C PHE A 21 10.14 9.56 -8.90
N ARG A 22 9.79 10.40 -9.87
CA ARG A 22 9.94 10.11 -11.30
C ARG A 22 11.41 10.03 -11.72
N GLU A 23 12.22 11.01 -11.33
CA GLU A 23 13.67 11.06 -11.60
C GLU A 23 14.43 9.93 -10.90
N ALA A 24 14.02 9.55 -9.69
CA ALA A 24 14.56 8.37 -9.01
C ALA A 24 14.10 7.03 -9.64
N GLY A 25 13.14 7.08 -10.57
CA GLY A 25 12.62 5.92 -11.29
C GLY A 25 11.71 5.01 -10.46
N PHE A 26 11.09 5.50 -9.38
CA PHE A 26 10.26 4.66 -8.52
C PHE A 26 9.04 4.06 -9.25
N TYR A 27 8.48 4.78 -10.23
CA TYR A 27 7.40 4.29 -11.11
C TYR A 27 7.83 3.18 -12.07
N ARG A 28 9.12 2.89 -12.17
CA ARG A 28 9.70 1.86 -13.05
C ARG A 28 10.05 0.56 -12.32
N THR A 29 9.77 0.49 -11.02
CA THR A 29 10.20 -0.62 -10.14
C THR A 29 9.76 -1.99 -10.69
N PHE A 30 8.48 -2.17 -11.00
CA PHE A 30 7.95 -3.45 -11.51
C PHE A 30 7.78 -3.51 -13.04
N LEU A 31 8.04 -2.40 -13.73
CA LEU A 31 7.85 -2.36 -15.18
C LEU A 31 8.82 -3.32 -15.90
N PRO A 32 8.40 -3.93 -17.02
CA PRO A 32 9.25 -4.80 -17.81
C PRO A 32 10.49 -4.09 -18.35
N ARG A 33 11.64 -4.80 -18.40
CA ARG A 33 12.91 -4.23 -18.85
C ARG A 33 12.86 -3.73 -20.29
N ARG A 34 12.12 -4.42 -21.16
CA ARG A 34 11.90 -4.02 -22.56
C ARG A 34 11.25 -2.65 -22.72
N PHE A 35 10.59 -2.14 -21.67
CA PHE A 35 9.99 -0.81 -21.64
C PHE A 35 10.79 0.20 -20.79
N GLY A 36 12.04 -0.12 -20.45
CA GLY A 36 12.90 0.73 -19.61
C GLY A 36 12.62 0.60 -18.11
N GLY A 37 11.83 -0.40 -17.70
CA GLY A 37 11.61 -0.77 -16.31
C GLY A 37 12.78 -1.53 -15.68
N TYR A 38 12.76 -1.66 -14.36
CA TYR A 38 13.85 -2.32 -13.62
C TYR A 38 13.59 -3.80 -13.35
N GLU A 39 12.33 -4.22 -13.36
CA GLU A 39 11.89 -5.55 -12.92
C GLU A 39 12.46 -5.94 -11.55
N PHE A 40 12.50 -4.97 -10.63
CA PHE A 40 12.93 -5.25 -9.28
C PHE A 40 11.90 -6.12 -8.54
N GLY A 41 12.41 -7.04 -7.74
CA GLY A 41 11.58 -7.90 -6.90
C GLY A 41 10.92 -7.17 -5.74
N LEU A 42 9.92 -7.82 -5.14
CA LEU A 42 9.21 -7.34 -3.97
C LEU A 42 10.12 -6.91 -2.80
N PRO A 43 11.26 -7.57 -2.49
CA PRO A 43 12.14 -7.12 -1.40
C PRO A 43 12.70 -5.72 -1.61
N THR A 44 13.04 -5.36 -2.86
CA THR A 44 13.53 -4.02 -3.19
C THR A 44 12.41 -2.99 -3.08
N PHE A 45 11.23 -3.31 -3.59
CA PHE A 45 10.05 -2.46 -3.47
C PHE A 45 9.68 -2.20 -2.01
N VAL A 46 9.56 -3.26 -1.18
CA VAL A 46 9.25 -3.16 0.25
C VAL A 46 10.23 -2.25 0.98
N ARG A 47 11.54 -2.48 0.80
CA ARG A 47 12.57 -1.64 1.44
C ARG A 47 12.46 -0.18 1.01
N THR A 48 12.22 0.06 -0.27
CA THR A 48 12.04 1.43 -0.80
C THR A 48 10.83 2.11 -0.18
N ILE A 49 9.67 1.44 -0.16
CA ILE A 49 8.44 2.00 0.41
C ILE A 49 8.56 2.22 1.93
N MET A 50 9.21 1.31 2.67
CA MET A 50 9.46 1.50 4.10
C MET A 50 10.30 2.76 4.36
N GLU A 51 11.37 3.01 3.59
CA GLU A 51 12.20 4.21 3.75
C GLU A 51 11.46 5.50 3.37
N ILE A 52 10.62 5.46 2.33
CA ILE A 52 9.79 6.62 1.97
C ILE A 52 8.74 6.88 3.07
N ALA A 53 8.16 5.83 3.64
CA ALA A 53 7.17 5.94 4.72
C ALA A 53 7.79 6.47 6.01
N ARG A 54 9.04 6.09 6.31
CA ARG A 54 9.85 6.68 7.38
C ARG A 54 9.95 8.20 7.23
N GLY A 55 10.05 8.69 5.99
CA GLY A 55 10.08 10.13 5.67
C GLY A 55 8.72 10.83 5.66
N CYS A 56 7.69 10.21 5.06
CA CYS A 56 6.30 10.66 5.01
C CYS A 56 5.35 9.49 4.67
N PRO A 57 4.59 8.95 5.65
CA PRO A 57 3.69 7.82 5.44
C PRO A 57 2.67 8.03 4.31
N SER A 58 2.04 9.19 4.27
CA SER A 58 1.07 9.55 3.23
C SER A 58 1.65 9.57 1.82
N SER A 59 2.88 10.08 1.65
CA SER A 59 3.56 10.08 0.33
C SER A 59 3.93 8.67 -0.09
N ALA A 60 4.42 7.85 0.85
CA ALA A 60 4.71 6.44 0.61
C ALA A 60 3.47 5.64 0.23
N TRP A 61 2.33 5.89 0.89
CA TRP A 61 1.05 5.27 0.54
C TRP A 61 0.65 5.56 -0.91
N CYS A 62 0.69 6.84 -1.28
CA CYS A 62 0.32 7.27 -2.62
C CYS A 62 1.29 6.70 -3.68
N LEU A 63 2.60 6.69 -3.42
CA LEU A 63 3.58 6.11 -4.32
C LEU A 63 3.46 4.58 -4.40
N ALA A 64 3.33 3.88 -3.28
CA ALA A 64 3.27 2.42 -3.23
C ALA A 64 2.11 1.90 -4.07
N LEU A 65 0.93 2.49 -3.93
CA LEU A 65 -0.24 2.08 -4.70
C LEU A 65 -0.18 2.57 -6.15
N ALA A 66 0.36 3.76 -6.44
CA ALA A 66 0.51 4.18 -7.83
C ALA A 66 1.52 3.30 -8.59
N SER A 67 2.72 3.12 -8.04
CA SER A 67 3.84 2.41 -8.69
C SER A 67 3.74 0.88 -8.58
N GLY A 68 3.13 0.37 -7.50
CA GLY A 68 2.92 -1.07 -7.28
C GLY A 68 2.09 -1.71 -8.39
N HIS A 69 1.04 -1.01 -8.84
CA HIS A 69 0.16 -1.52 -9.89
C HIS A 69 0.77 -1.59 -11.30
N ALA A 70 2.02 -1.13 -11.47
CA ALA A 70 2.83 -1.48 -12.64
C ALA A 70 3.01 -3.01 -12.77
N LEU A 71 2.99 -3.74 -11.65
CA LEU A 71 3.02 -5.21 -11.69
C LEU A 71 1.76 -5.76 -12.37
N GLN A 72 0.57 -5.26 -12.04
CA GLN A 72 -0.67 -5.68 -12.69
C GLN A 72 -0.71 -5.33 -14.17
N LEU A 73 -0.20 -4.15 -14.55
CA LEU A 73 -0.05 -3.79 -15.96
C LEU A 73 0.82 -4.83 -16.68
N GLY A 74 2.02 -5.10 -16.14
CA GLY A 74 2.98 -6.03 -16.73
C GLY A 74 2.49 -7.48 -16.75
N SER A 75 1.71 -7.90 -15.75
CA SER A 75 1.20 -9.26 -15.59
C SER A 75 -0.04 -9.58 -16.41
N TRP A 76 -1.04 -8.69 -16.43
CA TRP A 76 -2.40 -9.06 -16.82
C TRP A 76 -2.80 -8.55 -18.20
N PHE A 77 -2.18 -7.46 -18.65
CA PHE A 77 -2.56 -6.82 -19.90
C PHE A 77 -1.73 -7.35 -21.07
N SER A 78 -2.35 -7.34 -22.25
CA SER A 78 -1.71 -7.75 -23.50
C SER A 78 -0.51 -6.85 -23.86
N GLU A 79 0.35 -7.33 -24.76
CA GLU A 79 1.50 -6.56 -25.23
C GLU A 79 1.11 -5.20 -25.82
N SER A 80 0.03 -5.15 -26.62
CA SER A 80 -0.46 -3.89 -27.20
C SER A 80 -0.90 -2.91 -26.12
N ALA A 81 -1.56 -3.41 -25.07
CA ALA A 81 -1.99 -2.60 -23.96
C ALA A 81 -0.80 -2.03 -23.15
N GLN A 82 0.23 -2.85 -22.92
CA GLN A 82 1.44 -2.40 -22.25
C GLN A 82 2.19 -1.34 -23.08
N ILE A 83 2.31 -1.54 -24.40
CA ILE A 83 2.94 -0.55 -25.30
C ILE A 83 2.20 0.78 -25.26
N GLU A 84 0.88 0.76 -25.38
CA GLU A 84 0.06 1.97 -25.41
C GLU A 84 0.09 2.72 -24.07
N ALA A 85 -0.08 2.01 -22.95
CA ALA A 85 -0.11 2.61 -21.62
C ALA A 85 1.24 3.21 -21.18
N LEU A 86 2.36 2.74 -21.74
CA LEU A 86 3.71 3.21 -21.40
C LEU A 86 4.26 4.25 -22.37
N SER A 87 3.59 4.50 -23.49
CA SER A 87 4.03 5.47 -24.49
C SER A 87 3.67 6.91 -24.08
N PRO A 88 4.52 7.92 -24.32
CA PRO A 88 5.91 7.84 -24.80
C PRO A 88 6.96 7.81 -23.67
N ASN A 89 6.57 7.99 -22.41
CA ASN A 89 7.49 8.37 -21.33
C ASN A 89 8.06 7.18 -20.53
N GLY A 90 7.46 5.99 -20.63
CA GLY A 90 7.91 4.78 -19.95
C GLY A 90 7.69 4.74 -18.44
N ASP A 91 7.03 5.75 -17.87
CA ASP A 91 6.60 5.77 -16.46
C ASP A 91 5.13 5.35 -16.37
N PHE A 92 4.79 4.56 -15.34
CA PHE A 92 3.43 4.14 -15.09
C PHE A 92 3.04 4.34 -13.63
N GLY A 93 1.85 4.89 -13.44
CA GLY A 93 1.19 4.92 -12.14
C GLY A 93 -0.31 4.83 -12.32
N ALA A 94 -0.96 4.00 -11.50
CA ALA A 94 -2.41 3.86 -11.48
C ALA A 94 -2.92 3.52 -10.08
N PRO A 95 -3.96 4.18 -9.55
CA PRO A 95 -4.76 3.61 -8.48
C PRO A 95 -5.48 2.36 -8.99
N LEU A 96 -5.67 1.37 -8.13
CA LEU A 96 -6.49 0.19 -8.43
C LEU A 96 -7.63 0.10 -7.42
N ARG A 97 -8.87 0.19 -7.92
CA ARG A 97 -10.07 0.04 -7.10
C ARG A 97 -10.76 -1.29 -7.38
N GLY A 98 -10.59 -2.22 -6.44
CA GLY A 98 -11.16 -3.57 -6.49
C GLY A 98 -12.65 -3.69 -6.12
N ILE A 99 -13.34 -2.58 -5.84
CA ILE A 99 -14.79 -2.59 -5.63
C ILE A 99 -15.46 -2.15 -6.93
N PRO A 100 -16.34 -2.98 -7.53
CA PRO A 100 -16.82 -2.75 -8.88
C PRO A 100 -17.95 -1.69 -8.91
N HIS A 101 -17.68 -0.44 -8.53
CA HIS A 101 -18.74 0.57 -8.38
C HIS A 101 -19.35 1.03 -9.71
N GLY A 102 -18.60 1.00 -10.82
CA GLY A 102 -19.12 1.36 -12.14
C GLY A 102 -19.60 0.19 -12.99
N THR A 103 -19.99 0.54 -14.21
CA THR A 103 -20.52 -0.35 -15.24
C THR A 103 -19.67 -0.33 -16.49
N ALA A 104 -19.68 -1.44 -17.23
CA ALA A 104 -19.10 -1.57 -18.56
C ALA A 104 -20.14 -2.10 -19.54
N GLU A 105 -20.38 -1.34 -20.61
CA GLU A 105 -21.26 -1.73 -21.72
C GLU A 105 -20.42 -1.99 -22.96
N ARG A 106 -20.67 -3.10 -23.66
CA ARG A 106 -19.99 -3.42 -24.91
C ARG A 106 -20.43 -2.45 -26.01
N VAL A 107 -19.47 -1.85 -26.73
CA VAL A 107 -19.70 -1.01 -27.91
C VAL A 107 -18.81 -1.49 -29.07
N ASP A 108 -19.04 -0.98 -30.28
CA ASP A 108 -18.37 -1.46 -31.50
C ASP A 108 -16.83 -1.51 -31.38
N ASP A 109 -16.23 -0.49 -30.76
CA ASP A 109 -14.77 -0.35 -30.63
C ASP A 109 -14.24 -0.53 -29.18
N GLY A 110 -15.00 -1.22 -28.32
CA GLY A 110 -14.54 -1.57 -26.97
C GLY A 110 -15.64 -1.54 -25.92
N TRP A 111 -15.40 -0.78 -24.84
CA TRP A 111 -16.25 -0.73 -23.65
C TRP A 111 -16.55 0.70 -23.24
N ARG A 112 -17.83 1.03 -23.13
CA ARG A 112 -18.25 2.26 -22.46
C ARG A 112 -18.22 2.06 -20.95
N ILE A 113 -17.35 2.81 -20.26
CA ILE A 113 -17.16 2.76 -18.82
C ILE A 113 -17.82 3.98 -18.17
N GLU A 114 -18.63 3.74 -17.15
CA GLU A 114 -19.29 4.81 -16.38
C GLU A 114 -19.31 4.47 -14.89
N GLY A 115 -19.06 5.47 -14.04
CA GLY A 115 -19.19 5.29 -12.60
C GLY A 115 -18.39 6.28 -11.77
N THR A 116 -18.42 6.07 -10.46
CA THR A 116 -17.60 6.80 -9.49
C THR A 116 -17.03 5.82 -8.48
N TRP A 117 -15.72 5.88 -8.27
CA TRP A 117 -14.95 5.00 -7.39
C TRP A 117 -14.28 5.82 -6.31
N ASP A 118 -14.61 5.54 -5.06
CA ASP A 118 -13.99 6.17 -3.90
C ASP A 118 -12.66 5.50 -3.52
N TYR A 119 -11.87 6.16 -2.66
CA TYR A 119 -10.60 5.66 -2.14
C TYR A 119 -9.57 5.27 -3.23
N CYS A 120 -9.48 6.03 -4.32
CA CYS A 120 -8.52 5.79 -5.40
C CYS A 120 -7.12 6.32 -5.04
N SER A 121 -6.53 5.74 -4.01
CA SER A 121 -5.19 6.09 -3.52
C SER A 121 -4.13 5.93 -4.60
N GLY A 122 -3.24 6.90 -4.74
CA GLY A 122 -2.27 6.91 -5.86
C GLY A 122 -2.73 7.70 -7.09
N SER A 123 -3.95 8.24 -7.09
CA SER A 123 -4.54 8.91 -8.26
C SER A 123 -3.91 10.26 -8.64
N SER A 124 -3.33 10.99 -7.69
CA SER A 124 -3.00 12.41 -7.87
C SER A 124 -2.11 12.72 -9.09
N TYR A 125 -1.13 11.87 -9.35
CA TYR A 125 -0.21 11.98 -10.50
C TYR A 125 -0.24 10.73 -11.38
N ALA A 126 -1.33 9.96 -11.31
CA ALA A 126 -1.45 8.73 -12.06
C ALA A 126 -1.63 8.99 -13.56
N SER A 127 -0.97 8.18 -14.37
CA SER A 127 -1.14 8.16 -15.83
C SER A 127 -2.44 7.48 -16.27
N HIS A 128 -2.94 6.55 -15.46
CA HIS A 128 -4.10 5.71 -15.73
C HIS A 128 -4.84 5.43 -14.42
N ALA A 129 -6.01 4.81 -14.49
CA ALA A 129 -6.70 4.21 -13.35
C ALA A 129 -7.11 2.77 -13.69
N MET A 130 -6.97 1.85 -12.73
CA MET A 130 -7.44 0.47 -12.85
C MET A 130 -8.73 0.30 -12.06
N LEU A 131 -9.86 0.21 -12.75
CA LEU A 131 -11.19 0.29 -12.14
C LEU A 131 -11.97 -1.00 -12.38
N MET A 132 -12.38 -1.69 -11.32
CA MET A 132 -13.30 -2.81 -11.47
C MET A 132 -14.69 -2.32 -11.86
N VAL A 133 -15.33 -3.03 -12.78
CA VAL A 133 -16.63 -2.66 -13.39
C VAL A 133 -17.52 -3.90 -13.48
N ARG A 134 -18.83 -3.71 -13.34
CA ARG A 134 -19.84 -4.74 -13.64
C ARG A 134 -20.22 -4.65 -15.11
N MET A 135 -20.22 -5.76 -15.81
CA MET A 135 -20.74 -5.82 -17.16
C MET A 135 -22.25 -5.60 -17.17
N VAL A 136 -22.72 -4.82 -18.14
CA VAL A 136 -24.15 -4.66 -18.45
C VAL A 136 -24.43 -5.55 -19.66
N ASP A 137 -24.77 -6.81 -19.41
CA ASP A 137 -25.02 -7.80 -20.46
C ASP A 137 -26.50 -8.15 -20.64
N GLY A 138 -27.39 -7.51 -19.87
CA GLY A 138 -28.84 -7.72 -19.93
C GLY A 138 -29.28 -9.14 -19.53
N SER A 139 -28.39 -9.95 -18.95
CA SER A 139 -28.67 -11.33 -18.55
C SER A 139 -29.08 -11.43 -17.07
N ASP A 140 -29.91 -12.43 -16.75
CA ASP A 140 -30.32 -12.74 -15.36
C ASP A 140 -29.21 -13.42 -14.53
N GLY A 141 -27.97 -13.46 -15.04
CA GLY A 141 -26.82 -14.12 -14.41
C GLY A 141 -26.14 -13.28 -13.33
N LEU A 142 -25.14 -13.87 -12.66
CA LEU A 142 -24.24 -13.10 -11.80
C LEU A 142 -23.46 -12.08 -12.65
N PRO A 143 -23.35 -10.82 -12.22
CA PRO A 143 -22.66 -9.79 -13.00
C PRO A 143 -21.20 -10.17 -13.20
N GLN A 144 -20.78 -10.28 -14.45
CA GLN A 144 -19.37 -10.47 -14.79
C GLN A 144 -18.58 -9.22 -14.39
N ILE A 145 -17.46 -9.42 -13.68
CA ILE A 145 -16.60 -8.33 -13.24
C ILE A 145 -15.38 -8.25 -14.16
N LYS A 146 -15.12 -7.06 -14.69
CA LYS A 146 -13.91 -6.75 -15.47
C LYS A 146 -13.04 -5.75 -14.73
N LEU A 147 -11.78 -5.65 -15.14
CA LEU A 147 -10.87 -4.58 -14.75
C LEU A 147 -10.57 -3.73 -15.98
N ALA A 148 -10.94 -2.45 -15.94
CA ALA A 148 -10.66 -1.50 -17.00
C ALA A 148 -9.42 -0.65 -16.65
N LEU A 149 -8.50 -0.52 -17.61
CA LEU A 149 -7.41 0.43 -17.59
C LEU A 149 -7.86 1.71 -18.29
N VAL A 150 -8.10 2.76 -17.51
CA VAL A 150 -8.70 4.02 -17.99
C VAL A 150 -7.59 5.10 -18.06
N PRO A 151 -7.27 5.65 -19.24
CA PRO A 151 -6.28 6.72 -19.38
C PRO A 151 -6.62 7.98 -18.58
N ARG A 152 -5.60 8.74 -18.17
CA ARG A 152 -5.78 9.97 -17.36
C ARG A 152 -6.80 10.95 -17.93
N ALA A 153 -6.86 11.07 -19.26
CA ALA A 153 -7.75 11.99 -19.97
C ALA A 153 -9.24 11.64 -19.82
N ASP A 154 -9.54 10.37 -19.53
CA ASP A 154 -10.90 9.83 -19.54
C ASP A 154 -11.55 9.79 -18.15
N TRP A 155 -10.89 10.35 -17.14
CA TRP A 155 -11.43 10.40 -15.79
C TRP A 155 -11.10 11.68 -15.04
N THR A 156 -11.99 12.03 -14.11
CA THR A 156 -11.88 13.23 -13.27
C THR A 156 -11.65 12.83 -11.82
N SER A 157 -10.63 13.41 -11.18
CA SER A 157 -10.50 13.36 -9.71
C SER A 157 -11.46 14.35 -9.08
N LEU A 158 -12.20 13.94 -8.07
CA LEU A 158 -13.21 14.77 -7.40
C LEU A 158 -12.65 15.63 -6.25
N GLY A 159 -11.40 15.41 -5.83
CA GLY A 159 -10.76 16.22 -4.79
C GLY A 159 -11.40 16.11 -3.39
N ASP A 160 -12.14 15.04 -3.13
CA ASP A 160 -12.98 14.84 -1.95
C ASP A 160 -12.27 14.12 -0.79
N TRP A 161 -10.97 13.85 -0.90
CA TRP A 161 -10.18 13.26 0.18
C TRP A 161 -9.74 14.28 1.26
N ARG A 162 -9.45 15.52 0.84
CA ARG A 162 -8.90 16.57 1.69
C ARG A 162 -9.78 16.83 2.90
N GLY A 163 -9.21 16.71 4.10
CA GLY A 163 -9.90 16.97 5.36
C GLY A 163 -10.96 15.93 5.77
N ARG A 164 -11.13 14.84 5.00
CA ARG A 164 -12.12 13.79 5.28
C ARG A 164 -11.60 12.70 6.22
N ALA A 165 -10.31 12.41 6.17
CA ALA A 165 -9.72 11.25 6.84
C ALA A 165 -9.17 11.56 8.24
N PHE A 166 -9.28 10.58 9.15
CA PHE A 166 -8.65 10.66 10.48
C PHE A 166 -7.13 10.65 10.41
N GLY A 167 -6.57 9.79 9.56
CA GLY A 167 -5.15 9.67 9.22
C GLY A 167 -4.99 9.40 7.73
N MET A 168 -3.75 9.26 7.26
CA MET A 168 -3.42 9.18 5.83
C MET A 168 -3.99 10.36 5.03
N GLY A 169 -4.02 11.55 5.66
CA GLY A 169 -4.64 12.72 5.05
C GLY A 169 -4.02 13.12 3.71
N GLY A 170 -2.74 12.80 3.49
CA GLY A 170 -2.02 13.11 2.25
C GLY A 170 -1.90 11.96 1.25
N SER A 171 -2.74 10.92 1.33
CA SER A 171 -2.61 9.70 0.52
C SER A 171 -3.10 9.83 -0.93
N GLY A 172 -3.70 10.96 -1.31
CA GLY A 172 -4.24 11.17 -2.65
C GLY A 172 -5.37 10.20 -2.99
N SER A 173 -6.23 9.88 -2.02
CA SER A 173 -7.31 8.87 -2.16
C SER A 173 -8.62 9.46 -2.67
N ASP A 174 -8.55 10.50 -3.50
CA ASP A 174 -9.70 11.14 -4.10
C ASP A 174 -10.57 10.13 -4.86
N SER A 175 -11.86 10.38 -4.91
CA SER A 175 -12.77 9.65 -5.76
C SER A 175 -12.49 9.95 -7.24
N ILE A 176 -12.61 8.94 -8.10
CA ILE A 176 -12.48 9.05 -9.56
C ILE A 176 -13.85 8.90 -10.20
N ARG A 177 -14.22 9.80 -11.11
CA ARG A 177 -15.43 9.73 -11.96
C ARG A 177 -15.04 9.49 -13.42
N VAL A 178 -15.69 8.49 -14.04
CA VAL A 178 -15.66 8.23 -15.48
C VAL A 178 -17.07 8.48 -16.02
N ASP A 179 -17.19 9.30 -17.07
CA ASP A 179 -18.47 9.77 -17.61
C ASP A 179 -18.72 9.19 -19.01
N GLY A 180 -18.87 7.87 -19.09
CA GLY A 180 -19.16 7.18 -20.34
C GLY A 180 -17.99 7.12 -21.34
N ALA A 181 -16.75 7.08 -20.84
CA ALA A 181 -15.56 6.98 -21.70
C ALA A 181 -15.53 5.63 -22.44
N VAL A 182 -15.13 5.64 -23.72
CA VAL A 182 -14.96 4.42 -24.51
C VAL A 182 -13.52 3.95 -24.40
N ILE A 183 -13.34 2.78 -23.78
CA ILE A 183 -12.05 2.16 -23.50
C ILE A 183 -11.85 0.98 -24.44
N PRO A 184 -10.70 0.86 -25.13
CA PRO A 184 -10.48 -0.18 -26.12
C PRO A 184 -10.44 -1.57 -25.48
N ASP A 185 -10.75 -2.60 -26.27
CA ASP A 185 -10.85 -3.99 -25.80
C ASP A 185 -9.58 -4.48 -25.09
N HIS A 186 -8.40 -4.11 -25.57
CA HIS A 186 -7.14 -4.56 -24.96
C HIS A 186 -6.84 -3.90 -23.61
N PHE A 187 -7.55 -2.84 -23.23
CA PHE A 187 -7.50 -2.21 -21.91
C PHE A 187 -8.54 -2.77 -20.93
N VAL A 188 -9.29 -3.80 -21.30
CA VAL A 188 -10.26 -4.44 -20.41
C VAL A 188 -9.96 -5.93 -20.28
N VAL A 189 -9.67 -6.36 -19.06
CA VAL A 189 -9.35 -7.77 -18.75
C VAL A 189 -10.38 -8.36 -17.80
N ASP A 190 -10.45 -9.69 -17.75
CA ASP A 190 -11.29 -10.37 -16.77
C ASP A 190 -10.75 -10.19 -15.35
N ALA A 191 -11.59 -9.76 -14.40
CA ALA A 191 -11.15 -9.52 -13.04
C ALA A 191 -10.84 -10.82 -12.26
N GLN A 192 -11.29 -11.98 -12.75
CA GLN A 192 -10.95 -13.28 -12.15
C GLN A 192 -9.44 -13.56 -12.17
N ILE A 193 -8.67 -12.89 -13.05
CA ILE A 193 -7.20 -13.00 -13.06
C ILE A 193 -6.55 -12.59 -11.72
N ALA A 194 -7.21 -11.74 -10.93
CA ALA A 194 -6.72 -11.38 -9.60
C ALA A 194 -6.84 -12.51 -8.57
N PHE A 195 -7.70 -13.51 -8.83
CA PHE A 195 -8.06 -14.58 -7.89
C PHE A 195 -7.74 -15.99 -8.42
N THR A 196 -7.25 -16.11 -9.65
CA THR A 196 -6.90 -17.40 -10.26
C THR A 196 -5.62 -18.00 -9.67
N SER A 197 -5.58 -19.33 -9.58
CA SER A 197 -4.36 -20.11 -9.25
C SER A 197 -3.47 -20.35 -10.47
N GLU A 198 -3.86 -19.90 -11.67
CA GLU A 198 -3.11 -20.12 -12.91
C GLU A 198 -1.72 -19.46 -12.91
N VAL A 199 -0.74 -20.17 -13.44
CA VAL A 199 0.67 -19.72 -13.52
C VAL A 199 0.94 -18.90 -14.78
N GLU A 200 0.24 -19.23 -15.86
CA GLU A 200 0.43 -18.69 -17.20
C GLU A 200 -0.27 -17.33 -17.35
N THR A 201 0.33 -16.27 -16.81
CA THR A 201 -0.12 -14.90 -17.10
C THR A 201 0.47 -14.42 -18.44
N LEU A 202 -0.25 -13.53 -19.14
CA LEU A 202 0.26 -12.92 -20.37
C LEU A 202 1.62 -12.25 -20.12
N GLY A 203 1.78 -11.58 -18.98
CA GLY A 203 3.04 -10.97 -18.59
C GLY A 203 4.20 -11.94 -18.44
N TYR A 204 3.97 -13.10 -17.82
CA TYR A 204 5.01 -14.11 -17.70
C TYR A 204 5.42 -14.65 -19.08
N GLN A 205 4.46 -14.91 -19.96
CA GLN A 205 4.75 -15.35 -21.34
C GLN A 205 5.52 -14.29 -22.15
N LEU A 206 5.20 -13.01 -21.95
CA LEU A 206 5.84 -11.91 -22.67
C LEU A 206 7.25 -11.58 -22.18
N HIS A 207 7.48 -11.68 -20.87
CA HIS A 207 8.69 -11.12 -20.24
C HIS A 207 9.59 -12.19 -19.60
N GLY A 208 9.08 -13.40 -19.35
CA GLY A 208 9.82 -14.52 -18.77
C GLY A 208 10.22 -14.34 -17.30
N ASN A 209 9.82 -13.24 -16.65
CA ASN A 209 10.12 -12.98 -15.24
C ASN A 209 9.04 -13.61 -14.34
N PRO A 210 9.40 -14.55 -13.45
CA PRO A 210 8.43 -15.24 -12.58
C PRO A 210 7.58 -14.32 -11.71
N LEU A 211 8.07 -13.12 -11.36
CA LEU A 211 7.31 -12.13 -10.58
C LEU A 211 5.97 -11.80 -11.24
N TYR A 212 5.85 -11.87 -12.57
CA TYR A 212 4.59 -11.60 -13.26
C TYR A 212 3.51 -12.65 -13.03
N THR A 213 3.81 -13.74 -12.32
CA THR A 213 2.85 -14.75 -11.85
C THR A 213 2.33 -14.47 -10.43
N ALA A 214 2.90 -13.47 -9.74
CA ALA A 214 2.55 -13.12 -8.37
C ALA A 214 1.06 -12.80 -8.21
N LYS A 215 0.49 -13.25 -7.09
CA LYS A 215 -0.94 -13.13 -6.83
C LYS A 215 -1.29 -11.80 -6.20
N ALA A 216 -2.32 -11.14 -6.74
CA ALA A 216 -2.80 -9.86 -6.24
C ALA A 216 -3.17 -9.90 -4.75
N PHE A 217 -3.80 -10.98 -4.31
CA PHE A 217 -4.15 -11.19 -2.89
C PHE A 217 -2.94 -11.22 -1.95
N VAL A 218 -1.73 -11.48 -2.45
CA VAL A 218 -0.47 -11.44 -1.69
C VAL A 218 0.22 -10.09 -1.81
N VAL A 219 0.28 -9.54 -3.03
CA VAL A 219 1.04 -8.31 -3.31
C VAL A 219 0.34 -7.07 -2.76
N TRP A 220 -0.98 -6.91 -2.96
CA TRP A 220 -1.67 -5.68 -2.53
C TRP A 220 -1.62 -5.44 -1.01
N PRO A 221 -1.84 -6.45 -0.13
CA PRO A 221 -1.69 -6.24 1.30
C PRO A 221 -0.23 -5.98 1.72
N LEU A 222 0.74 -6.48 0.95
CA LEU A 222 2.17 -6.28 1.20
C LEU A 222 2.58 -4.83 0.93
N GLU A 223 2.05 -4.18 -0.10
CA GLU A 223 2.23 -2.74 -0.37
C GLU A 223 1.79 -1.88 0.84
N ILE A 224 0.58 -2.15 1.35
CA ILE A 224 0.03 -1.48 2.55
C ILE A 224 0.92 -1.75 3.78
N THR A 225 1.37 -2.99 3.94
CA THR A 225 2.19 -3.39 5.09
C THR A 225 3.54 -2.69 5.09
N ALA A 226 4.18 -2.52 3.92
CA ALA A 226 5.44 -1.78 3.81
C ALA A 226 5.31 -0.33 4.28
N VAL A 227 4.22 0.36 3.91
CA VAL A 227 3.97 1.72 4.37
C VAL A 227 3.84 1.77 5.89
N LEU A 228 3.10 0.82 6.48
CA LEU A 228 2.84 0.80 7.91
C LEU A 228 4.07 0.45 8.73
N VAL A 229 4.85 -0.54 8.32
CA VAL A 229 6.12 -0.86 8.98
C VAL A 229 7.09 0.32 8.93
N GLY A 230 7.20 1.01 7.78
CA GLY A 230 7.99 2.24 7.69
C GLY A 230 7.43 3.40 8.55
N THR A 231 6.11 3.46 8.73
CA THR A 231 5.48 4.42 9.65
C THR A 231 5.84 4.13 11.11
N ALA A 232 5.92 2.86 11.50
CA ALA A 232 6.38 2.48 12.84
C ALA A 232 7.83 2.88 13.08
N ARG A 233 8.70 2.75 12.06
CA ARG A 233 10.06 3.28 12.10
C ARG A 233 10.07 4.81 12.24
N ALA A 234 9.21 5.52 11.51
CA ALA A 234 9.06 6.98 11.63
C ALA A 234 8.69 7.41 13.06
N ALA A 235 7.78 6.67 13.70
CA ALA A 235 7.36 6.92 15.08
C ALA A 235 8.53 6.69 16.06
N LEU A 236 9.32 5.64 15.84
CA LEU A 236 10.49 5.34 16.66
C LEU A 236 11.56 6.44 16.56
N ASP A 237 11.86 6.90 15.35
CA ASP A 237 12.80 8.01 15.13
C ASP A 237 12.33 9.30 15.82
N GLU A 238 11.03 9.61 15.71
CA GLU A 238 10.47 10.79 16.36
C GLU A 238 10.53 10.67 17.88
N HIS A 239 10.27 9.48 18.43
CA HIS A 239 10.43 9.26 19.86
C HIS A 239 11.90 9.43 20.28
N GLU A 240 12.86 8.88 19.54
CA GLU A 240 14.28 9.09 19.79
C GLU A 240 14.63 10.60 19.81
N ARG A 241 14.14 11.35 18.82
CA ARG A 241 14.30 12.81 18.76
C ARG A 241 13.74 13.48 20.02
N LEU A 242 12.57 13.07 20.49
CA LEU A 242 11.97 13.59 21.72
C LEU A 242 12.83 13.27 22.95
N LEU A 243 13.34 12.05 23.08
CA LEU A 243 14.22 11.66 24.18
C LEU A 243 15.50 12.51 24.25
N ARG A 244 16.05 12.88 23.08
CA ARG A 244 17.25 13.71 22.98
C ARG A 244 17.01 15.20 23.19
N THR A 245 15.81 15.69 22.89
CA THR A 245 15.51 17.14 22.87
C THR A 245 14.69 17.64 24.04
N LYS A 246 14.03 16.75 24.80
CA LYS A 246 13.19 17.13 25.94
C LYS A 246 13.81 16.75 27.27
N MET A 247 13.39 17.48 28.29
CA MET A 247 13.75 17.25 29.69
C MET A 247 12.56 16.57 30.41
N ALA A 248 12.86 15.59 31.25
CA ALA A 248 11.97 15.09 32.28
C ALA A 248 11.85 16.13 33.38
N PHE A 249 10.61 16.43 33.77
CA PHE A 249 10.34 17.16 35.00
C PHE A 249 10.27 16.15 36.15
N ALA A 250 11.09 16.32 37.18
CA ALA A 250 11.04 15.47 38.35
C ALA A 250 9.75 15.75 39.13
N THR A 251 8.79 14.82 39.09
CA THR A 251 7.58 14.90 39.91
C THR A 251 8.00 14.89 41.39
N PRO A 252 7.78 15.98 42.15
CA PRO A 252 8.17 16.00 43.56
C PRO A 252 7.34 15.00 44.35
N LEU A 253 8.01 14.12 45.10
CA LEU A 253 7.34 13.29 46.11
C LEU A 253 6.94 14.17 47.30
N PRO A 254 5.84 13.84 48.02
CA PRO A 254 5.46 14.57 49.23
C PRO A 254 6.64 14.71 50.20
N GLY A 255 6.98 15.95 50.56
CA GLY A 255 8.07 16.24 51.50
C GLY A 255 9.48 16.32 50.88
N SER A 256 9.63 16.18 49.56
CA SER A 256 10.92 16.37 48.86
C SER A 256 10.85 17.53 47.86
N PRO A 257 11.85 18.42 47.79
CA PRO A 257 11.91 19.42 46.73
C PRO A 257 12.05 18.72 45.36
N PRO A 258 11.51 19.29 44.27
CA PRO A 258 11.70 18.73 42.94
C PRO A 258 13.20 18.70 42.61
N GLY A 259 13.65 17.57 42.06
CA GLY A 259 15.00 17.43 41.53
C GLY A 259 15.23 18.31 40.30
N PRO A 260 16.49 18.53 39.89
CA PRO A 260 16.78 19.27 38.67
C PRO A 260 16.19 18.53 37.45
N PRO A 261 15.71 19.23 36.42
CA PRO A 261 15.33 18.60 35.17
C PRO A 261 16.48 17.77 34.60
N ALA A 262 16.18 16.58 34.11
CA ALA A 262 17.15 15.69 33.46
C ALA A 262 16.72 15.40 32.02
N PRO A 263 17.63 15.15 31.07
CA PRO A 263 17.24 14.75 29.71
C PRO A 263 16.39 13.47 29.71
N LEU A 264 15.35 13.41 28.88
CA LEU A 264 14.45 12.25 28.83
C LEU A 264 15.19 10.95 28.46
N HIS A 265 16.25 11.01 27.66
CA HIS A 265 17.05 9.83 27.33
C HIS A 265 17.77 9.20 28.54
N THR A 266 17.83 9.88 29.69
CA THR A 266 18.38 9.31 30.94
C THR A 266 17.32 8.67 31.83
N ASP A 267 16.04 8.85 31.51
CA ASP A 267 14.93 8.26 32.25
C ASP A 267 14.78 6.77 31.91
N GLN A 268 14.71 5.93 32.94
CA GLN A 268 14.69 4.48 32.77
C GLN A 268 13.41 3.97 32.10
N ASP A 269 12.27 4.60 32.35
CA ASP A 269 10.98 4.20 31.76
C ASP A 269 10.95 4.56 30.28
N GLN A 270 11.44 5.74 29.93
CA GLN A 270 11.63 6.16 28.54
C GLN A 270 12.57 5.24 27.77
N GLN A 271 13.72 4.88 28.36
CA GLN A 271 14.65 3.90 27.78
C GLN A 271 13.99 2.53 27.56
N ARG A 272 13.17 2.08 28.52
CA ARG A 272 12.43 0.82 28.43
C ARG A 272 11.45 0.84 27.25
N TRP A 273 10.65 1.89 27.12
CA TRP A 273 9.68 2.01 26.04
C TRP A 273 10.35 2.08 24.67
N PHE A 274 11.43 2.87 24.56
CA PHE A 274 12.23 2.92 23.35
C PHE A 274 12.82 1.55 22.98
N GLY A 275 13.38 0.82 23.94
CA GLY A 275 13.94 -0.52 23.71
C GLY A 275 12.89 -1.54 23.27
N LEU A 276 11.73 -1.57 23.92
CA LEU A 276 10.62 -2.45 23.56
C LEU A 276 10.07 -2.15 22.16
N ALA A 277 9.87 -0.87 21.84
CA ALA A 277 9.42 -0.45 20.51
C ALA A 277 10.47 -0.76 19.43
N SER A 278 11.76 -0.56 19.73
CA SER A 278 12.86 -0.86 18.80
C SER A 278 12.88 -2.33 18.39
N GLY A 279 12.72 -3.25 19.35
CA GLY A 279 12.64 -4.68 19.07
C GLY A 279 11.45 -5.05 18.18
N ARG A 280 10.27 -4.46 18.45
CA ARG A 280 9.07 -4.71 17.65
C ARG A 280 9.20 -4.20 16.21
N VAL A 281 9.70 -2.98 16.02
CA VAL A 281 9.91 -2.40 14.68
C VAL A 281 10.92 -3.24 13.89
N ALA A 282 12.05 -3.62 14.52
CA ALA A 282 13.06 -4.46 13.86
C ALA A 282 12.51 -5.85 13.48
N ALA A 283 11.68 -6.44 14.34
CA ALA A 283 11.01 -7.71 14.04
C ALA A 283 10.00 -7.58 12.89
N ALA A 284 9.20 -6.51 12.86
CA ALA A 284 8.25 -6.24 11.78
C ALA A 284 8.95 -6.04 10.42
N GLU A 285 10.04 -5.27 10.38
CA GLU A 285 10.85 -5.05 9.17
C GLU A 285 11.47 -6.37 8.66
N SER A 286 12.09 -7.14 9.57
CA SER A 286 12.73 -8.40 9.22
C SER A 286 11.73 -9.42 8.68
N LEU A 287 10.57 -9.53 9.34
CA LEU A 287 9.49 -10.41 8.91
C LEU A 287 8.94 -10.01 7.54
N LEU A 288 8.69 -8.71 7.32
CA LEU A 288 8.16 -8.25 6.04
C LEU A 288 9.14 -8.47 4.88
N VAL A 289 10.44 -8.24 5.10
CA VAL A 289 11.47 -8.54 4.09
C VAL A 289 11.51 -10.03 3.79
N ALA A 290 11.54 -10.90 4.82
CA ALA A 290 11.56 -12.34 4.64
C ALA A 290 10.32 -12.85 3.89
N LEU A 291 9.15 -12.31 4.19
CA LEU A 291 7.90 -12.61 3.48
C LEU A 291 7.96 -12.17 2.01
N SER A 292 8.50 -10.98 1.72
CA SER A 292 8.67 -10.53 0.33
C SER A 292 9.62 -11.43 -0.47
N GLU A 293 10.67 -11.96 0.17
CA GLU A 293 11.59 -12.92 -0.45
C GLU A 293 10.93 -14.29 -0.64
N GLN A 294 10.04 -14.69 0.28
CA GLN A 294 9.23 -15.89 0.12
C GLN A 294 8.35 -15.81 -1.13
N VAL A 295 7.68 -14.67 -1.37
CA VAL A 295 6.86 -14.51 -2.59
C VAL A 295 7.69 -14.67 -3.86
N MET A 296 8.93 -14.14 -3.88
CA MET A 296 9.82 -14.31 -5.03
C MET A 296 10.18 -15.78 -5.27
N ARG A 297 10.47 -16.54 -4.19
CA ARG A 297 10.72 -17.98 -4.27
C ARG A 297 9.48 -18.73 -4.73
N ASP A 298 8.31 -18.40 -4.19
CA ASP A 298 7.05 -19.03 -4.57
C ASP A 298 6.75 -18.83 -6.05
N CYS A 299 6.95 -17.62 -6.57
CA CYS A 299 6.80 -17.34 -7.99
C CYS A 299 7.73 -18.21 -8.84
N GLN A 300 9.00 -18.34 -8.44
CA GLN A 300 9.99 -19.18 -9.13
C GLN A 300 9.60 -20.67 -9.11
N GLU A 301 9.26 -21.21 -7.95
CA GLU A 301 8.88 -22.63 -7.80
C GLU A 301 7.62 -22.97 -8.61
N VAL A 302 6.67 -22.02 -8.67
CA VAL A 302 5.45 -22.17 -9.44
C VAL A 302 5.75 -22.16 -10.94
N THR A 303 6.64 -21.28 -11.42
CA THR A 303 7.07 -21.26 -12.83
C THR A 303 7.94 -22.46 -13.23
N ASP A 304 8.72 -23.01 -12.30
CA ASP A 304 9.54 -24.20 -12.51
C ASP A 304 8.71 -25.51 -12.47
N GLY A 305 7.42 -25.42 -12.16
CA GLY A 305 6.53 -26.58 -12.02
C GLY A 305 6.79 -27.40 -10.75
N VAL A 306 7.54 -26.87 -9.79
CA VAL A 306 7.84 -27.52 -8.50
C VAL A 306 6.59 -27.58 -7.62
N LYS A 307 5.77 -26.52 -7.65
CA LYS A 307 4.51 -26.45 -6.93
C LYS A 307 3.42 -25.73 -7.70
N LYS A 308 2.19 -25.79 -7.20
CA LYS A 308 1.08 -24.94 -7.64
C LYS A 308 0.79 -23.93 -6.56
N TYR A 309 0.51 -22.69 -6.95
CA TYR A 309 0.02 -21.70 -6.00
C TYR A 309 -1.38 -22.09 -5.51
N THR A 310 -1.57 -22.13 -4.19
CA THR A 310 -2.86 -22.43 -3.58
C THR A 310 -3.42 -21.22 -2.84
N PHE A 311 -4.76 -21.16 -2.75
CA PHE A 311 -5.42 -20.15 -1.92
C PHE A 311 -5.06 -20.30 -0.43
N ALA A 312 -4.77 -21.53 0.02
CA ALA A 312 -4.31 -21.83 1.38
C ALA A 312 -3.00 -21.11 1.71
N GLU A 313 -1.98 -21.25 0.85
CA GLU A 313 -0.69 -20.57 1.02
C GLU A 313 -0.85 -19.05 1.08
N GLY A 314 -1.76 -18.49 0.26
CA GLY A 314 -2.07 -17.06 0.31
C GLY A 314 -2.67 -16.61 1.64
N ILE A 315 -3.49 -17.43 2.27
CA ILE A 315 -4.06 -17.16 3.60
C ILE A 315 -2.98 -17.28 4.69
N GLU A 316 -2.17 -18.33 4.67
CA GLU A 316 -1.05 -18.53 5.60
C GLU A 316 -0.05 -17.37 5.52
N PHE A 317 0.31 -16.97 4.31
CA PHE A 317 1.11 -15.76 4.05
C PHE A 317 0.46 -14.54 4.70
N GLY A 318 -0.85 -14.36 4.48
CA GLY A 318 -1.60 -13.23 5.02
C GLY A 318 -1.61 -13.18 6.55
N LEU A 319 -1.66 -14.33 7.23
CA LEU A 319 -1.55 -14.43 8.69
C LEU A 319 -0.16 -14.06 9.21
N ALA A 320 0.89 -14.57 8.57
CA ALA A 320 2.26 -14.21 8.93
C ALA A 320 2.51 -12.72 8.73
N ARG A 321 2.08 -12.17 7.57
CA ARG A 321 2.12 -10.72 7.28
C ARG A 321 1.38 -9.90 8.32
N GLN A 322 0.24 -10.38 8.84
CA GLN A 322 -0.52 -9.68 9.87
C GLN A 322 0.29 -9.46 11.16
N GLN A 323 1.21 -10.37 11.50
CA GLN A 323 2.07 -10.18 12.67
C GLN A 323 3.04 -9.01 12.51
N ALA A 324 3.51 -8.72 11.29
CA ALA A 324 4.31 -7.52 11.04
C ALA A 324 3.50 -6.23 11.33
N LEU A 325 2.21 -6.22 10.96
CA LEU A 325 1.33 -5.10 11.29
C LEU A 325 1.05 -4.97 12.78
N ASN A 326 0.86 -6.08 13.48
CA ASN A 326 0.59 -6.07 14.91
C ASN A 326 1.81 -5.57 15.69
N LEU A 327 3.00 -6.06 15.37
CA LEU A 327 4.27 -5.58 15.95
C LEU A 327 4.48 -4.07 15.71
N GLY A 328 4.25 -3.60 14.48
CA GLY A 328 4.33 -2.18 14.17
C GLY A 328 3.29 -1.35 14.94
N TRP A 329 2.06 -1.85 15.08
CA TRP A 329 1.00 -1.17 15.85
C TRP A 329 1.35 -1.08 17.33
N GLU A 330 1.76 -2.19 17.94
CA GLU A 330 2.18 -2.21 19.34
C GLU A 330 3.33 -1.23 19.61
N ALA A 331 4.26 -1.10 18.66
CA ALA A 331 5.32 -0.09 18.75
C ALA A 331 4.74 1.34 18.69
N VAL A 332 3.92 1.65 17.68
CA VAL A 332 3.33 2.99 17.51
C VAL A 332 2.45 3.38 18.70
N ASP A 333 1.61 2.48 19.18
CA ASP A 333 0.73 2.72 20.34
C ASP A 333 1.56 2.97 21.61
N LEU A 334 2.58 2.14 21.87
CA LEU A 334 3.48 2.33 23.00
C LEU A 334 4.20 3.69 22.93
N LEU A 335 4.73 4.05 21.77
CA LEU A 335 5.47 5.31 21.58
C LEU A 335 4.56 6.53 21.66
N TYR A 336 3.32 6.41 21.20
CA TYR A 336 2.30 7.44 21.35
C TYR A 336 1.92 7.63 22.83
N GLN A 337 1.67 6.56 23.58
CA GLN A 337 1.38 6.62 25.02
C GLN A 337 2.55 7.18 25.82
N ALA A 338 3.78 6.78 25.47
CA ALA A 338 5.01 7.31 26.06
C ALA A 338 5.26 8.78 25.71
N SER A 339 4.57 9.31 24.69
CA SER A 339 4.68 10.70 24.29
C SER A 339 3.78 11.58 25.16
N SER A 340 4.31 12.71 25.62
CA SER A 340 3.53 13.70 26.37
C SER A 340 2.34 14.25 25.56
N THR A 341 1.33 14.82 26.22
CA THR A 341 0.20 15.51 25.56
C THR A 341 0.65 16.56 24.54
N SER A 342 1.78 17.24 24.78
CA SER A 342 2.33 18.25 23.87
C SER A 342 2.87 17.69 22.54
N GLU A 343 3.12 16.38 22.48
CA GLU A 343 3.57 15.67 21.28
C GLU A 343 2.47 14.75 20.78
N GLY A 344 2.06 13.71 21.51
CA GLY A 344 1.02 12.79 21.04
C GLY A 344 -0.34 13.47 20.83
N GLY A 345 -0.76 14.32 21.77
CA GLY A 345 -2.08 14.96 21.73
C GLY A 345 -2.17 16.23 20.88
N ARG A 346 -1.04 16.86 20.52
CA ARG A 346 -1.05 18.12 19.76
C ARG A 346 -1.32 17.85 18.29
N LYS A 347 -2.44 18.38 17.77
CA LYS A 347 -2.78 18.35 16.34
C LYS A 347 -1.60 18.82 15.49
N GLY A 348 -1.25 18.03 14.48
CA GLY A 348 -0.19 18.35 13.52
C GLY A 348 1.24 18.06 14.00
N SER A 349 1.44 17.58 15.23
CA SER A 349 2.74 17.03 15.61
C SER A 349 3.05 15.77 14.80
N ARG A 350 4.34 15.40 14.73
CA ARG A 350 4.78 14.19 14.02
C ARG A 350 4.23 12.93 14.67
N MET A 351 4.39 12.77 15.99
CA MET A 351 3.89 11.60 16.71
C MET A 351 2.37 11.44 16.57
N ASN A 352 1.61 12.54 16.66
CA ASN A 352 0.17 12.53 16.44
C ASN A 352 -0.18 12.05 15.02
N ARG A 353 0.54 12.54 14.00
CA ARG A 353 0.33 12.12 12.60
C ARG A 353 0.63 10.64 12.41
N TYR A 354 1.78 10.14 12.89
CA TYR A 354 2.14 8.73 12.74
C TYR A 354 1.14 7.79 13.41
N TYR A 355 0.65 8.14 14.60
CA TYR A 355 -0.41 7.39 15.25
C TYR A 355 -1.69 7.34 14.41
N ARG A 356 -2.16 8.49 13.91
CA ARG A 356 -3.38 8.57 13.08
C ARG A 356 -3.23 7.81 11.76
N ASP A 357 -2.10 8.02 11.07
CA ASP A 357 -1.78 7.38 9.80
C ASP A 357 -1.71 5.85 9.94
N TYR A 358 -1.13 5.34 11.03
CA TYR A 358 -1.13 3.90 11.29
C TYR A 358 -2.52 3.39 11.71
N SER A 359 -3.23 4.13 12.57
CA SER A 359 -4.51 3.68 13.13
C SER A 359 -5.61 3.56 12.08
N ILE A 360 -5.74 4.50 11.16
CA ILE A 360 -6.81 4.48 10.14
C ILE A 360 -6.71 3.23 9.23
N THR A 361 -5.50 2.74 8.95
CA THR A 361 -5.33 1.62 8.01
C THR A 361 -5.73 0.29 8.62
N ARG A 362 -5.89 0.20 9.94
CA ARG A 362 -6.44 -0.99 10.61
C ARG A 362 -7.92 -1.22 10.29
N THR A 363 -8.62 -0.24 9.71
CA THR A 363 -9.97 -0.43 9.18
C THR A 363 -10.00 -0.81 7.70
N ASN A 364 -8.84 -0.97 7.06
CA ASN A 364 -8.75 -1.37 5.66
C ASN A 364 -9.07 -2.86 5.49
N LEU A 365 -9.90 -3.18 4.51
CA LEU A 365 -10.40 -4.53 4.25
C LEU A 365 -9.29 -5.54 3.90
N LEU A 366 -8.22 -5.11 3.21
CA LEU A 366 -7.13 -5.99 2.77
C LEU A 366 -6.22 -6.45 3.90
N VAL A 367 -6.23 -5.74 5.03
CA VAL A 367 -5.38 -6.03 6.20
C VAL A 367 -6.21 -6.25 7.46
N ASN A 368 -7.45 -6.70 7.28
CA ASN A 368 -8.35 -7.04 8.38
C ASN A 368 -7.96 -8.40 8.99
N GLU A 369 -7.46 -8.36 10.22
CA GLU A 369 -6.97 -9.53 10.95
C GLU A 369 -8.05 -10.60 11.18
N ASP A 370 -9.21 -10.20 11.71
CA ASP A 370 -10.29 -11.13 12.07
C ASP A 370 -10.78 -11.93 10.88
N LYS A 371 -10.93 -11.28 9.72
CA LYS A 371 -11.32 -11.94 8.47
C LYS A 371 -10.27 -12.95 8.03
N MET A 372 -8.99 -12.59 8.08
CA MET A 372 -7.90 -13.50 7.70
C MET A 372 -7.81 -14.71 8.63
N ALA A 373 -7.93 -14.50 9.95
CA ALA A 373 -7.94 -15.57 10.95
C ALA A 373 -9.13 -16.52 10.74
N ALA A 374 -10.33 -15.97 10.53
CA ALA A 374 -11.52 -16.77 10.26
C ALA A 374 -11.38 -17.60 8.97
N MET A 375 -10.90 -16.99 7.88
CA MET A 375 -10.67 -17.68 6.60
C MET A 375 -9.70 -18.84 6.75
N TYR A 376 -8.59 -18.64 7.48
CA TYR A 376 -7.64 -19.70 7.76
C TYR A 376 -8.26 -20.84 8.55
N SER A 377 -8.92 -20.55 9.68
CA SER A 377 -9.51 -21.60 10.53
C SER A 377 -10.57 -22.40 9.78
N GLN A 378 -11.45 -21.72 9.02
CA GLN A 378 -12.47 -22.39 8.20
C GLN A 378 -11.83 -23.35 7.19
N GLN A 379 -10.79 -22.89 6.48
CA GLN A 379 -10.10 -23.72 5.51
C GLN A 379 -9.34 -24.89 6.15
N TYR A 380 -8.66 -24.65 7.27
CA TYR A 380 -7.89 -25.66 7.99
C TYR A 380 -8.79 -26.81 8.45
N PHE A 381 -9.91 -26.52 9.11
CA PHE A 381 -10.83 -27.56 9.59
C PHE A 381 -11.66 -28.20 8.46
N ALA A 382 -11.92 -27.49 7.35
CA ALA A 382 -12.52 -28.11 6.17
C ALA A 382 -11.60 -29.15 5.51
N ALA A 383 -10.28 -28.94 5.58
CA ALA A 383 -9.28 -29.87 5.06
C ALA A 383 -8.90 -30.99 6.07
N ASN A 384 -9.17 -30.79 7.36
CA ASN A 384 -8.83 -31.70 8.46
C ASN A 384 -10.07 -31.99 9.34
N PRO A 385 -10.99 -32.87 8.89
CA PRO A 385 -12.29 -33.11 9.51
C PRO A 385 -12.26 -33.89 10.83
#